data_AF-A0A8C2SV99-F1
#
_entry.id   AF-A0A8C2SV99-F1
#
_cell.length_a   1.000
_cell.length_b   1.000
_cell.length_c   1.000
_cell.angle_alpha   90.00
_cell.angle_beta   90.00
_cell.angle_gamma   90.00
#
_symmetry.space_group_name_H-M   'P 1'
#
loop_
_entity.id
_entity.type
_entity.pdbx_description
1 polymer ?
#
loop_
_entity_poly.entity_id
_entity_poly.type
_entity_poly.pdbx_seq_one_letter_code
_entity_poly.pdbx_strand_id
1 'polypeptide(L)'
;MLRQKAADGTGTGTEQRLELYQVYGNNSWRYLHGRSVRATPEDEWLSFDVTDSVQQWLSGTDPLGVFKLSVHCPCEPGHVAEEMRISIEGFEQQRGDMQSIARKHRRVPYVVAMALPADRANQLHSTRRRRGLDADYCFGTDEENCCVRPLYIDFRQDLGWKWVHEPKGYFANFCMGPCPYIWSADTQYTKVGGTKGVLD
;
A
#
# COMPACT_ATOMS: atom_id res chain seq x y z
N MET A 1 -2.40 -10.02 6.65
CA MET A 1 -3.35 -10.94 6.01
C MET A 1 -4.19 -11.60 7.08
N LEU A 2 -5.51 -11.50 6.95
CA LEU A 2 -6.52 -12.01 7.87
C LEU A 2 -7.50 -12.85 7.06
N ARG A 3 -7.94 -14.00 7.56
CA ARG A 3 -8.98 -14.80 6.92
C ARG A 3 -10.26 -14.65 7.72
N GLN A 4 -11.33 -14.22 7.06
CA GLN A 4 -12.58 -13.80 7.68
C GLN A 4 -13.76 -14.60 7.14
N LYS A 5 -14.79 -14.79 7.97
CA LYS A 5 -16.11 -15.32 7.62
C LYS A 5 -17.16 -14.65 8.51
N ALA A 6 -18.44 -14.82 8.21
CA ALA A 6 -19.53 -14.39 9.09
C ALA A 6 -19.39 -15.03 10.48
N ALA A 7 -19.62 -14.24 11.53
CA ALA A 7 -19.64 -14.74 12.90
C ALA A 7 -20.94 -15.54 13.15
N ASP A 8 -20.86 -16.57 13.99
CA ASP A 8 -22.02 -17.40 14.35
C ASP A 8 -23.15 -16.54 14.93
N GLY A 9 -24.36 -16.67 14.38
CA GLY A 9 -25.53 -15.92 14.82
C GLY A 9 -25.66 -14.50 14.26
N THR A 10 -24.79 -14.08 13.34
CA THR A 10 -24.88 -12.75 12.68
C THR A 10 -25.49 -12.84 11.28
N GLY A 11 -26.29 -11.86 10.90
CA GLY A 11 -26.96 -11.82 9.60
C GLY A 11 -25.98 -11.71 8.44
N THR A 12 -25.99 -12.70 7.54
CA THR A 12 -25.16 -12.72 6.33
C THR A 12 -25.55 -11.58 5.38
N GLY A 13 -24.56 -11.03 4.68
CA GLY A 13 -24.76 -9.97 3.68
C GLY A 13 -24.82 -8.54 4.24
N THR A 14 -24.69 -8.35 5.55
CA THR A 14 -24.57 -7.01 6.13
C THR A 14 -23.13 -6.48 6.01
N GLU A 15 -23.00 -5.19 5.66
CA GLU A 15 -21.71 -4.49 5.60
C GLU A 15 -21.39 -3.88 6.97
N GLN A 16 -20.15 -4.06 7.43
CA GLN A 16 -19.64 -3.49 8.67
C GLN A 16 -18.28 -2.83 8.42
N ARG A 17 -18.08 -1.62 8.95
CA ARG A 17 -16.80 -0.91 8.86
C ARG A 17 -15.87 -1.34 9.99
N LEU A 18 -14.69 -1.81 9.62
CA LEU A 18 -13.60 -2.14 10.54
C LEU A 18 -12.51 -1.08 10.48
N GLU A 19 -11.82 -0.90 11.60
CA GLU A 19 -10.75 0.07 11.78
C GLU A 19 -9.52 -0.62 12.36
N LEU A 20 -8.38 -0.38 11.71
CA LEU A 20 -7.07 -0.88 12.10
C LEU A 20 -6.29 0.21 12.82
N TYR A 21 -5.70 -0.15 13.94
CA TYR A 21 -4.85 0.70 14.76
C TYR A 21 -3.52 0.04 15.02
N GLN A 22 -2.49 0.84 15.28
CA GLN A 22 -1.24 0.39 15.89
C GLN A 22 -1.10 0.93 17.32
N VAL A 23 -0.32 0.23 18.13
CA VAL A 23 0.12 0.74 19.43
C VAL A 23 0.98 2.00 19.24
N TYR A 24 0.76 3.00 20.08
CA TYR A 24 1.53 4.25 20.09
C TYR A 24 1.83 4.65 21.54
N GLY A 25 3.12 4.70 21.89
CA GLY A 25 3.55 5.00 23.27
C GLY A 25 2.96 4.05 24.32
N ASN A 26 2.78 4.54 25.55
CA ASN A 26 2.20 3.74 26.63
C ASN A 26 0.66 3.69 26.52
N ASN A 27 0.14 2.56 26.06
CA ASN A 27 -1.30 2.21 26.03
C ASN A 27 -2.21 3.12 25.17
N SER A 28 -1.65 3.86 24.21
CA SER A 28 -2.48 4.60 23.24
C SER A 28 -2.53 3.89 21.89
N TRP A 29 -3.58 4.17 21.12
CA TRP A 29 -3.82 3.58 19.81
C TRP A 29 -3.81 4.66 18.75
N ARG A 30 -3.03 4.46 17.68
CA ARG A 30 -3.00 5.34 16.51
C ARG A 30 -3.76 4.67 15.37
N TYR A 31 -4.74 5.39 14.82
CA TYR A 31 -5.49 4.93 13.64
C TYR A 31 -4.58 4.78 12.42
N LEU A 32 -4.80 3.72 11.64
CA LEU A 32 -4.10 3.45 10.39
C LEU A 32 -5.06 3.52 9.21
N HIS A 33 -6.04 2.62 9.18
CA HIS A 33 -6.91 2.45 8.03
C HIS A 33 -8.29 1.94 8.45
N GLY A 34 -9.31 2.21 7.64
CA GLY A 34 -10.67 1.74 7.82
C GLY A 34 -11.16 1.09 6.54
N ARG A 35 -11.83 -0.06 6.67
CA ARG A 35 -12.33 -0.84 5.53
C ARG A 35 -13.71 -1.40 5.85
N SER A 36 -14.64 -1.22 4.94
CA SER A 36 -15.93 -1.90 5.00
C SER A 36 -15.80 -3.32 4.50
N VAL A 37 -16.33 -4.27 5.27
CA VAL A 37 -16.32 -5.70 4.96
C VAL A 37 -17.75 -6.22 4.99
N ARG A 38 -18.03 -7.24 4.21
CA ARG A 38 -19.33 -7.94 4.24
C ARG A 38 -19.16 -9.26 4.96
N ALA A 39 -20.13 -9.59 5.81
CA ALA A 39 -20.19 -10.90 6.45
C ALA A 39 -20.70 -11.95 5.46
N THR A 40 -19.80 -12.80 4.95
CA THR A 40 -20.09 -13.89 4.02
C THR A 40 -19.89 -15.24 4.72
N PRO A 41 -20.66 -16.29 4.37
CA PRO A 41 -20.48 -17.62 4.96
C PRO A 41 -19.19 -18.31 4.50
N GLU A 42 -18.66 -17.90 3.34
CA GLU A 42 -17.41 -18.41 2.79
C GLU A 42 -16.20 -17.67 3.36
N ASP A 43 -15.07 -18.37 3.45
CA ASP A 43 -13.83 -17.76 3.94
C ASP A 43 -13.25 -16.77 2.90
N GLU A 44 -13.02 -15.53 3.31
CA GLU A 44 -12.46 -14.48 2.48
C GLU A 44 -11.16 -13.91 3.07
N TRP A 45 -10.23 -13.50 2.21
CA TRP A 45 -8.99 -12.84 2.62
C TRP A 45 -9.15 -11.33 2.74
N LEU A 46 -8.78 -10.81 3.91
CA LEU A 46 -8.68 -9.40 4.22
C LEU A 46 -7.21 -8.97 4.37
N SER A 47 -6.85 -7.87 3.71
CA SER A 47 -5.51 -7.29 3.72
C SER A 47 -5.56 -5.80 4.08
N PHE A 48 -4.49 -5.37 4.74
CA PHE A 48 -4.23 -3.97 5.08
C PHE A 48 -2.78 -3.67 4.74
N ASP A 49 -2.54 -2.51 4.12
CA ASP A 49 -1.18 -2.00 3.97
C ASP A 49 -0.70 -1.46 5.31
N VAL A 50 0.35 -2.09 5.84
CA VAL A 50 0.97 -1.74 7.12
C VAL A 50 2.46 -1.42 6.94
N THR A 51 2.89 -1.11 5.72
CA THR A 51 4.29 -0.93 5.34
C THR A 51 4.99 0.08 6.25
N ASP A 52 4.41 1.26 6.45
CA ASP A 52 5.00 2.32 7.27
C ASP A 52 5.11 1.92 8.74
N SER A 53 4.10 1.22 9.27
CA SER A 53 4.10 0.77 10.67
C SER A 53 5.19 -0.27 10.91
N VAL A 54 5.34 -1.23 10.00
CA VAL A 54 6.38 -2.26 10.08
C VAL A 54 7.77 -1.64 9.92
N GLN A 55 7.96 -0.70 8.99
CA GLN A 55 9.23 0.03 8.84
C GLN A 55 9.58 0.81 10.10
N GLN A 56 8.61 1.51 10.70
CA GLN A 56 8.80 2.23 11.95
C GLN A 56 9.26 1.28 13.06
N TRP A 57 8.64 0.12 13.22
CA TRP A 57 9.02 -0.87 14.24
C TRP A 57 10.40 -1.46 14.01
N LEU A 58 10.76 -1.77 12.76
CA LEU A 58 12.09 -2.27 12.41
C LEU A 58 13.19 -1.23 12.67
N SER A 59 12.87 0.06 12.61
CA SER A 59 13.79 1.16 12.93
C SER A 59 13.83 1.53 14.41
N GLY A 60 12.83 1.10 15.18
CA GLY A 60 12.65 1.45 16.59
C GLY A 60 13.41 0.50 17.52
N THR A 61 13.38 0.83 18.81
CA THR A 61 13.93 -0.01 19.89
C THR A 61 12.87 -0.89 20.56
N ASP A 62 11.60 -0.68 20.24
CA ASP A 62 10.49 -1.38 20.89
C ASP A 62 10.46 -2.84 20.45
N PRO A 63 10.40 -3.80 21.40
CA PRO A 63 10.48 -5.22 21.07
C PRO A 63 9.19 -5.78 20.47
N LEU A 64 8.08 -5.05 20.56
CA LEU A 64 6.72 -5.54 20.24
C LEU A 64 5.93 -4.48 19.47
N GLY A 65 5.62 -4.80 18.21
CA GLY A 65 4.60 -4.11 17.43
C GLY A 65 3.26 -4.81 17.57
N VAL A 66 2.19 -4.06 17.86
CA VAL A 66 0.84 -4.60 18.03
C VAL A 66 -0.14 -3.84 17.15
N PHE A 67 -0.94 -4.60 16.41
CA PHE A 67 -2.11 -4.09 15.71
C PHE A 67 -3.38 -4.43 16.49
N LYS A 68 -4.35 -3.51 16.47
CA LYS A 68 -5.71 -3.74 16.96
C LYS A 68 -6.68 -3.52 15.81
N LEU A 69 -7.59 -4.49 15.64
CA LEU A 69 -8.72 -4.37 14.74
C LEU A 69 -9.98 -4.20 15.58
N SER A 70 -10.78 -3.18 15.30
CA SER A 70 -12.05 -2.93 15.99
C SER A 70 -13.13 -2.52 15.00
N VAL A 71 -14.39 -2.66 15.41
CA VAL A 71 -15.52 -2.09 14.67
C VAL A 71 -15.47 -0.57 14.79
N HIS A 72 -15.88 0.12 13.73
CA HIS A 72 -16.06 1.57 13.76
C HIS A 72 -17.05 1.97 14.85
N CYS A 73 -16.68 2.93 15.69
CA CYS A 73 -17.53 3.47 16.73
C CYS A 73 -17.99 4.89 16.33
N PRO A 74 -19.29 5.11 16.02
CA PRO A 74 -19.81 6.44 15.76
C PRO A 74 -19.74 7.30 17.02
N CYS A 75 -19.37 8.58 16.87
CA CYS A 75 -19.30 9.53 17.99
C CYS A 75 -20.67 10.11 18.40
N GLU A 76 -21.78 9.46 18.04
CA GLU A 76 -23.13 9.94 18.31
C GLU A 76 -23.62 9.51 19.70
N PRO A 77 -24.22 10.42 20.49
CA PRO A 77 -24.70 10.10 21.83
C PRO A 77 -25.79 9.02 21.77
N GLY A 78 -25.62 7.95 22.55
CA GLY A 78 -26.57 6.84 22.63
C GLY A 78 -26.27 5.63 21.75
N HIS A 79 -25.23 5.68 20.90
CA HIS A 79 -24.78 4.51 20.16
C HIS A 79 -23.97 3.56 21.04
N VAL A 80 -24.36 2.29 21.05
CA VAL A 80 -23.62 1.20 21.69
C VAL A 80 -22.61 0.67 20.68
N ALA A 81 -21.39 0.36 21.12
CA ALA A 81 -20.39 -0.28 20.27
C ALA A 81 -20.95 -1.58 19.69
N GLU A 82 -21.05 -1.66 18.36
CA GLU A 82 -21.52 -2.87 17.70
C GLU A 82 -20.55 -4.03 17.91
N GLU A 83 -21.09 -5.24 18.05
CA GLU A 83 -20.28 -6.45 18.02
C GLU A 83 -19.73 -6.71 16.62
N MET A 84 -18.55 -7.33 16.55
CA MET A 84 -17.93 -7.69 15.29
C MET A 84 -18.73 -8.80 14.60
N ARG A 85 -19.24 -8.54 13.41
CA ARG A 85 -20.07 -9.48 12.62
C ARG A 85 -19.26 -10.51 11.84
N ILE A 86 -17.94 -10.41 11.92
CA ILE A 86 -17.03 -11.33 11.25
C ILE A 86 -16.21 -12.08 12.31
N SER A 87 -15.95 -13.35 12.05
CA SER A 87 -14.96 -14.14 12.78
C SER A 87 -13.66 -14.17 11.99
N ILE A 88 -12.55 -13.96 12.69
CA ILE A 88 -11.22 -14.07 12.08
C ILE A 88 -10.62 -15.41 12.49
N GLU A 89 -10.26 -16.20 11.47
CA GLU A 89 -9.60 -17.48 11.68
C GLU A 89 -8.34 -17.29 12.52
N GLY A 90 -8.19 -18.13 13.53
CA GLY A 90 -7.05 -18.06 14.43
C GLY A 90 -7.19 -17.10 15.62
N PHE A 91 -8.37 -16.48 15.83
CA PHE A 91 -8.70 -15.82 17.10
C PHE A 91 -9.82 -16.49 17.89
N GLU A 92 -10.49 -17.51 17.33
CA GLU A 92 -11.57 -18.24 18.02
C GLU A 92 -11.09 -18.87 19.35
N GLN A 93 -11.92 -18.77 20.38
CA GLN A 93 -11.69 -19.33 21.71
C GLN A 93 -12.42 -20.67 21.81
N GLN A 94 -11.68 -21.76 21.53
CA GLN A 94 -12.22 -23.12 21.52
C GLN A 94 -12.35 -23.68 22.95
N ARG A 95 -13.30 -24.61 23.14
CA ARG A 95 -13.51 -25.35 24.39
C ARG A 95 -12.21 -26.08 24.79
N GLY A 96 -11.91 -26.11 26.09
CA GLY A 96 -10.59 -26.49 26.63
C GLY A 96 -10.08 -27.88 26.22
N ASP A 97 -10.98 -28.82 25.92
CA ASP A 97 -10.71 -30.17 25.41
C ASP A 97 -10.31 -30.19 23.92
N MET A 98 -10.86 -29.31 23.09
CA MET A 98 -10.51 -29.15 21.68
C MET A 98 -9.34 -28.19 21.44
N GLN A 99 -8.91 -27.47 22.48
CA GLN A 99 -7.92 -26.40 22.38
C GLN A 99 -6.53 -26.88 21.93
N SER A 100 -6.14 -28.11 22.27
CA SER A 100 -4.84 -28.70 21.88
C SER A 100 -4.79 -29.08 20.39
N ILE A 101 -5.89 -29.60 19.85
CA ILE A 101 -6.03 -29.99 18.43
C ILE A 101 -6.22 -28.74 17.56
N ALA A 102 -7.07 -27.82 18.01
CA ALA A 102 -7.31 -26.55 17.32
C ALA A 102 -6.04 -25.70 17.20
N ARG A 103 -5.10 -25.77 18.17
CA ARG A 103 -3.80 -25.07 18.11
C ARG A 103 -2.89 -25.59 17.00
N LYS A 104 -2.92 -26.89 16.66
CA LYS A 104 -2.03 -27.47 15.63
C LYS A 104 -2.40 -27.08 14.21
N HIS A 105 -3.68 -26.85 13.93
CA HIS A 105 -4.17 -26.45 12.60
C HIS A 105 -4.59 -24.97 12.53
N ARG A 106 -4.24 -24.17 13.54
CA ARG A 106 -4.64 -22.76 13.63
C ARG A 106 -3.91 -21.94 12.58
N ARG A 107 -4.65 -21.40 11.60
CA ARG A 107 -4.11 -20.38 10.68
C ARG A 107 -4.26 -19.02 11.33
N VAL A 108 -3.21 -18.59 12.03
CA VAL A 108 -3.18 -17.26 12.65
C VAL A 108 -2.88 -16.19 11.60
N PRO A 109 -3.38 -14.96 11.79
CA PRO A 109 -3.04 -13.85 10.91
C PRO A 109 -1.53 -13.59 10.88
N TYR A 110 -1.05 -13.15 9.72
CA TYR A 110 0.37 -12.90 9.50
C TYR A 110 0.60 -11.61 8.71
N VAL A 111 1.77 -11.02 8.90
CA VAL A 111 2.27 -9.88 8.12
C VAL A 111 3.13 -10.44 7.00
N VAL A 112 2.85 -10.02 5.77
CA VAL A 112 3.68 -10.33 4.61
C VAL A 112 4.59 -9.14 4.38
N ALA A 113 5.90 -9.37 4.40
CA ALA A 113 6.90 -8.35 4.11
C ALA A 113 7.66 -8.73 2.84
N MET A 114 7.77 -7.78 1.92
CA MET A 114 8.62 -7.89 0.74
C MET A 114 9.78 -6.91 0.91
N ALA A 115 11.00 -7.44 1.01
CA ALA A 115 12.20 -6.66 1.22
C ALA A 115 13.28 -7.03 0.21
N LEU A 116 14.15 -6.07 -0.10
CA LEU A 116 15.35 -6.33 -0.89
C LEU A 116 16.39 -7.03 0.00
N PRO A 117 17.04 -8.11 -0.48
CA PRO A 117 18.16 -8.71 0.22
C PRO A 117 19.29 -7.71 0.45
N ALA A 118 20.04 -7.88 1.55
CA ALA A 118 21.10 -6.95 1.97
C ALA A 118 22.14 -6.69 0.88
N ASP A 119 22.54 -7.72 0.14
CA ASP A 119 23.54 -7.61 -0.93
C ASP A 119 23.09 -6.65 -2.04
N ARG A 120 21.80 -6.69 -2.40
CA ARG A 120 21.19 -5.77 -3.37
C ARG A 120 20.94 -4.39 -2.78
N ALA A 121 20.55 -4.31 -1.51
CA ALA A 121 20.34 -3.04 -0.82
C ALA A 121 21.65 -2.23 -0.76
N ASN A 122 22.77 -2.87 -0.40
CA ASN A 122 24.08 -2.22 -0.29
C ASN A 122 24.56 -1.64 -1.63
N GLN A 123 24.27 -2.31 -2.75
CA GLN A 123 24.55 -1.78 -4.09
C GLN A 123 23.70 -0.55 -4.43
N LEU A 124 22.47 -0.48 -3.91
CA LEU A 124 21.56 0.67 -4.09
C LEU A 124 21.83 1.83 -3.10
N HIS A 125 22.40 1.55 -1.94
CA HIS A 125 22.78 2.55 -0.92
C HIS A 125 24.03 3.36 -1.27
N SER A 126 24.65 3.13 -2.43
CA SER A 126 25.65 4.02 -3.00
C SER A 126 25.02 5.38 -3.34
N THR A 127 24.95 6.26 -2.32
CA THR A 127 24.69 7.72 -2.19
C THR A 127 23.82 8.51 -3.18
N ARG A 128 23.48 8.02 -4.37
CA ARG A 128 22.56 8.66 -5.30
C ARG A 128 21.21 7.97 -5.23
N ARG A 129 20.39 8.48 -4.30
CA ARG A 129 18.94 8.31 -4.21
C ARG A 129 18.36 8.13 -5.62
N ARG A 130 17.61 7.04 -5.86
CA ARG A 130 16.76 6.91 -7.06
C ARG A 130 15.91 8.17 -7.14
N ARG A 131 16.27 9.07 -8.06
CA ARG A 131 15.38 10.17 -8.43
C ARG A 131 14.34 9.52 -9.34
N GLY A 132 13.07 9.81 -9.12
CA GLY A 132 12.11 9.54 -10.18
C GLY A 132 12.61 10.23 -11.43
N LEU A 133 12.42 9.62 -12.60
CA LEU A 133 12.61 10.32 -13.87
C LEU A 133 11.40 11.27 -14.05
N ASP A 134 11.24 12.20 -13.12
CA ASP A 134 10.22 13.22 -13.15
C ASP A 134 10.61 14.33 -14.12
N ALA A 135 9.66 15.22 -14.39
CA ALA A 135 9.87 16.35 -15.28
C ALA A 135 11.06 17.22 -14.81
N ASP A 136 11.20 17.42 -13.50
CA ASP A 136 12.28 18.22 -12.93
C ASP A 136 13.66 17.61 -13.21
N TYR A 137 13.80 16.29 -13.12
CA TYR A 137 15.03 15.59 -13.48
C TYR A 137 15.31 15.68 -14.99
N CYS A 138 14.34 15.30 -15.82
CA CYS A 138 14.55 15.23 -17.27
C CYS A 138 14.71 16.60 -17.94
N PHE A 139 14.18 17.68 -17.36
CA PHE A 139 14.33 19.04 -17.91
C PHE A 139 15.62 19.73 -17.44
N GLY A 140 16.17 19.31 -16.30
CA GLY A 140 17.41 19.85 -15.74
C GLY A 140 18.68 19.14 -16.21
N THR A 141 18.57 17.97 -16.85
CA THR A 141 19.71 17.18 -17.33
C THR A 141 19.52 16.77 -18.78
N ASP A 142 20.61 16.78 -19.56
CA ASP A 142 20.57 16.23 -20.92
C ASP A 142 20.70 14.70 -20.87
N GLU A 143 19.59 14.02 -20.60
CA GLU A 143 19.54 12.57 -20.46
C GLU A 143 19.42 11.90 -21.83
N GLU A 144 20.43 11.13 -22.26
CA GLU A 144 20.39 10.45 -23.57
C GLU A 144 19.41 9.27 -23.61
N ASN A 145 19.09 8.65 -22.46
CA ASN A 145 18.12 7.55 -22.37
C ASN A 145 16.67 8.06 -22.37
N CYS A 146 15.71 7.14 -22.40
CA CYS A 146 14.28 7.46 -22.34
C CYS A 146 13.94 8.36 -21.13
N CYS A 147 13.52 9.59 -21.42
CA CYS A 147 13.12 10.61 -20.45
C CYS A 147 11.93 11.42 -21.00
N VAL A 148 11.23 12.14 -20.12
CA VAL A 148 10.20 13.10 -20.52
C VAL A 148 10.86 14.36 -21.09
N ARG A 149 10.37 14.85 -22.23
CA ARG A 149 10.84 16.04 -22.91
C ARG A 149 9.74 17.11 -22.94
N PRO A 150 10.10 18.39 -22.74
CA PRO A 150 9.12 19.45 -22.69
C PRO A 150 8.51 19.68 -24.08
N LEU A 151 7.19 19.75 -24.14
CA LEU A 151 6.45 20.11 -25.35
C LEU A 151 5.26 20.96 -24.97
N TYR A 152 5.31 22.23 -25.36
CA TYR A 152 4.17 23.12 -25.30
C TYR A 152 3.38 23.00 -26.60
N ILE A 153 2.07 22.83 -26.49
CA ILE A 153 1.16 22.83 -27.64
C ILE A 153 0.29 24.08 -27.55
N ASP A 154 0.42 24.96 -28.53
CA ASP A 154 -0.47 26.10 -28.74
C ASP A 154 -1.63 25.66 -29.66
N PHE A 155 -2.86 25.77 -29.15
CA PHE A 155 -4.05 25.31 -29.89
C PHE A 155 -4.22 26.05 -31.22
N ARG A 156 -3.81 27.32 -31.30
CA ARG A 156 -3.94 28.14 -32.49
C ARG A 156 -2.79 27.89 -33.46
N GLN A 157 -1.55 27.87 -32.98
CA GLN A 157 -0.36 27.79 -33.83
C GLN A 157 -0.08 26.36 -34.30
N ASP A 158 -0.18 25.38 -33.40
CA ASP A 158 0.25 24.00 -33.70
C ASP A 158 -0.89 23.14 -34.25
N LEU A 159 -2.13 23.38 -33.79
CA LEU A 159 -3.30 22.57 -34.13
C LEU A 159 -4.35 23.30 -34.99
N GLY A 160 -4.25 24.63 -35.11
CA GLY A 160 -5.24 25.44 -35.85
C GLY A 160 -6.65 25.44 -35.23
N TRP A 161 -6.79 24.99 -33.98
CA TRP A 161 -8.06 24.88 -33.28
C TRP A 161 -8.54 26.26 -32.80
N LYS A 162 -9.78 26.59 -33.15
CA LYS A 162 -10.42 27.87 -32.78
C LYS A 162 -11.55 27.72 -31.75
N TRP A 163 -11.94 26.49 -31.46
CA TRP A 163 -13.06 26.16 -30.57
C TRP A 163 -12.66 26.11 -29.09
N VAL A 164 -11.35 25.98 -28.79
CA VAL A 164 -10.83 26.10 -27.42
C VAL A 164 -10.59 27.58 -27.13
N HIS A 165 -11.31 28.12 -26.14
CA HIS A 165 -11.21 29.53 -25.74
C HIS A 165 -10.09 29.75 -24.71
N GLU A 166 -10.02 28.92 -23.67
CA GLU A 166 -8.93 28.89 -22.69
C GLU A 166 -8.67 27.44 -22.22
N PRO A 167 -7.42 27.07 -21.90
CA PRO A 167 -6.20 27.86 -22.07
C PRO A 167 -5.80 28.02 -23.55
N LYS A 168 -4.86 28.90 -23.87
CA LYS A 168 -4.34 29.07 -25.25
C LYS A 168 -3.44 27.92 -25.69
N GLY A 169 -2.87 27.22 -24.74
CA GLY A 169 -2.02 26.06 -24.94
C GLY A 169 -1.62 25.44 -23.60
N TYR A 170 -0.97 24.29 -23.63
CA TYR A 170 -0.55 23.56 -22.43
C TYR A 170 0.73 22.75 -22.67
N PHE A 171 1.43 22.40 -21.59
CA PHE A 171 2.57 21.50 -21.64
C PHE A 171 2.09 20.05 -21.68
N ALA A 172 2.03 19.47 -22.89
CA ALA A 172 1.70 18.06 -23.08
C ALA A 172 2.87 17.16 -22.70
N ASN A 173 4.10 17.58 -23.02
CA ASN A 173 5.33 16.80 -22.92
C ASN A 173 5.25 15.48 -23.71
N PHE A 174 6.38 14.81 -23.89
CA PHE A 174 6.41 13.48 -24.50
C PHE A 174 7.62 12.68 -24.02
N CYS A 175 7.54 11.35 -24.05
CA CYS A 175 8.68 10.49 -23.70
C CYS A 175 9.49 10.18 -24.97
N MET A 176 10.81 10.37 -24.90
CA MET A 176 11.72 10.04 -26.01
C MET A 176 13.09 9.59 -25.48
N GLY A 177 13.66 8.60 -26.17
CA GLY A 177 14.99 8.06 -25.91
C GLY A 177 14.99 6.52 -25.92
N PRO A 178 16.17 5.88 -26.04
CA PRO A 178 16.31 4.43 -25.98
C PRO A 178 16.05 3.89 -24.57
N CYS A 179 15.46 2.69 -24.50
CA CYS A 179 15.31 1.88 -23.29
C CYS A 179 16.20 0.64 -23.39
N PRO A 180 17.52 0.76 -23.17
CA PRO A 180 18.40 -0.41 -23.19
C PRO A 180 18.02 -1.39 -22.07
N TYR A 181 18.26 -2.69 -22.29
CA TYR A 181 17.99 -3.70 -21.28
C TYR A 181 18.81 -3.45 -20.01
N ILE A 182 18.24 -3.77 -18.85
CA ILE A 182 18.84 -3.47 -17.53
C ILE A 182 20.28 -3.99 -17.41
N TRP A 183 20.56 -5.20 -17.92
CA TRP A 183 21.90 -5.81 -17.92
C TRP A 183 22.91 -5.16 -18.87
N SER A 184 22.46 -4.38 -19.86
CA SER A 184 23.35 -3.63 -20.77
C SER A 184 23.74 -2.25 -20.22
N ALA A 185 23.12 -1.82 -19.12
CA ALA A 185 23.34 -0.53 -18.48
C ALA A 185 23.92 -0.69 -17.05
N ASP A 186 24.78 -1.69 -16.87
CA ASP A 186 25.31 -2.20 -15.59
C ASP A 186 26.21 -1.20 -14.82
N THR A 187 26.40 0.02 -15.33
CA THR A 187 27.08 1.13 -14.65
C THR A 187 26.16 2.33 -14.38
N GLN A 188 24.91 2.30 -14.86
CA GLN A 188 23.94 3.41 -14.80
C GLN A 188 22.69 3.08 -13.94
N TYR A 189 22.85 2.31 -12.87
CA TYR A 189 21.78 1.86 -11.98
C TYR A 189 20.80 2.95 -11.50
N THR A 190 21.27 4.20 -11.40
CA THR A 190 20.47 5.36 -10.95
C THR A 190 19.44 5.83 -11.99
N LYS A 191 19.72 5.64 -13.28
CA LYS A 191 18.82 5.96 -14.40
C LYS A 191 17.87 4.79 -14.69
N VAL A 192 18.39 3.57 -14.57
CA VAL A 192 17.68 2.33 -14.87
C VAL A 192 16.64 1.97 -13.78
N GLY A 193 16.88 2.34 -12.52
CA GLY A 193 15.97 2.07 -11.41
C GLY A 193 14.78 3.03 -11.26
N GLY A 194 14.66 4.05 -12.12
CA GLY A 194 13.59 5.04 -12.10
C GLY A 194 12.35 4.64 -12.92
N THR A 195 12.43 3.56 -13.71
CA THR A 195 11.27 3.03 -14.41
C THR A 195 10.39 2.27 -13.43
N LYS A 196 9.24 2.86 -13.07
CA LYS A 196 8.23 2.17 -12.28
C LYS A 196 7.65 1.07 -13.17
N GLY A 197 8.17 -0.15 -13.03
CA GLY A 197 7.58 -1.31 -13.67
C GLY A 197 6.14 -1.44 -13.19
N VAL A 198 5.19 -1.25 -14.10
CA VAL A 198 3.84 -1.78 -13.94
C VAL A 198 4.01 -3.28 -14.15
N LEU A 199 3.98 -4.03 -13.05
CA LEU A 199 3.72 -5.47 -13.11
C LEU A 199 2.20 -5.58 -13.24
N ASP A 200 1.75 -6.01 -14.41
CA ASP A 200 0.39 -6.52 -14.64
C ASP A 200 0.14 -7.78 -13.79
#